data_AF-A0A8J7U8J4-F1
#
_entry.id   AF-A0A8J7U8J4-F1
#
_cell.length_a   1.000
_cell.length_b   1.000
_cell.length_c   1.000
_cell.angle_alpha   90.00
_cell.angle_beta   90.00
_cell.angle_gamma   90.00
#
_symmetry.space_group_name_H-M   'P 1'
#
loop_
_entity.id
_entity.type
_entity.pdbx_description
1 polymer ?
#
loop_
_entity_poly.entity_id
_entity_poly.type
_entity_poly.pdbx_seq_one_letter_code
_entity_poly.pdbx_strand_id
1 'polypeptide(L)'
;MKNEEKHEENTEKEQLNELGKFFAERSTMSKKQIEAILKTREKERLRKGDYILGNRRISKGAFYRIVKQARENIEEAIYTILFMIYQNIITEEDVATLVAFVNLLRTNKIDEEKEEQIKEGVEEAIKKIIKQITKNRKHEIS
;
A
#
# COMPACT_ATOMS: atom_id res chain seq x y z
N MET A 1 5.83 37.71 -5.63
CA MET A 1 5.70 36.78 -6.78
C MET A 1 6.68 35.59 -6.67
N LYS A 2 6.75 34.90 -5.52
CA LYS A 2 7.61 33.70 -5.33
C LYS A 2 6.87 32.55 -4.60
N ASN A 3 5.57 32.72 -4.34
CA ASN A 3 4.78 31.83 -3.47
C ASN A 3 3.69 31.06 -4.22
N GLU A 4 3.46 31.35 -5.51
CA GLU A 4 2.44 30.67 -6.32
C GLU A 4 3.01 29.46 -7.09
N GLU A 5 4.28 29.51 -7.52
CA GLU A 5 4.96 28.38 -8.19
C GLU A 5 5.23 27.19 -7.23
N LYS A 6 5.37 27.45 -5.92
CA LYS A 6 5.54 26.39 -4.91
C LYS A 6 4.26 25.59 -4.63
N HIS A 7 3.11 26.10 -5.04
CA HIS A 7 1.81 25.46 -4.79
C HIS A 7 1.43 24.47 -5.90
N GLU A 8 1.97 24.60 -7.11
CA GLU A 8 1.81 23.62 -8.18
C GLU A 8 2.80 22.45 -8.03
N GLU A 9 4.05 22.69 -7.60
CA GLU A 9 5.09 21.66 -7.41
C GLU A 9 4.76 20.56 -6.38
N ASN A 10 3.85 20.83 -5.43
CA ASN A 10 3.56 19.92 -4.32
C ASN A 10 2.33 19.03 -4.55
N THR A 11 1.51 19.35 -5.56
CA THR A 11 0.23 18.67 -5.82
C THR A 11 0.39 17.48 -6.78
N GLU A 12 1.50 17.45 -7.54
CA GLU A 12 1.88 16.33 -8.41
C GLU A 12 2.87 15.35 -7.75
N LYS A 13 3.54 15.76 -6.67
CA LYS A 13 4.51 14.96 -5.89
C LYS A 13 3.93 13.71 -5.22
N GLU A 14 2.61 13.57 -5.16
CA GLU A 14 1.90 12.41 -4.58
C GLU A 14 1.09 11.62 -5.61
N GLN A 15 1.33 11.83 -6.91
CA GLN A 15 1.13 10.74 -7.87
C GLN A 15 2.17 9.69 -7.54
N LEU A 16 1.77 8.59 -6.88
CA LEU A 16 2.58 7.43 -6.51
C LEU A 16 3.87 7.38 -7.36
N ASN A 17 5.03 7.63 -6.74
CA ASN A 17 6.32 7.39 -7.40
C ASN A 17 6.36 5.96 -7.96
N GLU A 18 7.33 5.62 -8.82
CA GLU A 18 7.36 4.28 -9.45
C GLU A 18 7.28 3.14 -8.41
N LEU A 19 7.84 3.37 -7.22
CA LEU A 19 7.68 2.50 -6.06
C LEU A 19 6.24 2.41 -5.52
N GLY A 20 5.55 3.54 -5.38
CA GLY A 20 4.13 3.57 -5.05
C GLY A 20 3.27 2.84 -6.09
N LYS A 21 3.53 3.02 -7.39
CA LYS A 21 2.81 2.31 -8.46
C LYS A 21 3.03 0.81 -8.35
N PHE A 22 4.27 0.39 -8.16
CA PHE A 22 4.64 -1.00 -7.95
C PHE A 22 3.82 -1.66 -6.83
N PHE A 23 3.66 -1.00 -5.69
CA PHE A 23 2.83 -1.51 -4.58
C PHE A 23 1.34 -1.44 -4.88
N ALA A 24 0.86 -0.37 -5.50
CA ALA A 24 -0.55 -0.20 -5.84
C ALA A 24 -1.05 -1.27 -6.83
N GLU A 25 -0.19 -1.71 -7.76
CA GLU A 25 -0.50 -2.76 -8.74
C GLU A 25 -0.57 -4.17 -8.13
N ARG A 26 0.12 -4.40 -7.01
CA ARG A 26 0.18 -5.69 -6.31
C ARG A 26 -0.73 -5.74 -5.07
N SER A 27 -1.38 -4.62 -4.74
CA SER A 27 -2.31 -4.52 -3.62
C SER A 27 -3.69 -5.07 -3.97
N THR A 28 -4.42 -5.55 -2.95
CA THR A 28 -5.85 -5.90 -3.08
C THR A 28 -6.75 -4.67 -3.16
N MET A 29 -6.21 -3.47 -2.94
CA MET A 29 -6.93 -2.21 -3.02
C MET A 29 -6.90 -1.63 -4.44
N SER A 30 -8.07 -1.24 -4.95
CA SER A 30 -8.17 -0.47 -6.20
C SER A 30 -7.60 0.94 -6.06
N LYS A 31 -7.17 1.53 -7.19
CA LYS A 31 -6.68 2.93 -7.25
C LYS A 31 -7.66 3.92 -6.61
N LYS A 32 -8.97 3.74 -6.81
CA LYS A 32 -10.02 4.58 -6.22
C LYS A 32 -10.12 4.44 -4.69
N GLN A 33 -9.90 3.23 -4.16
CA GLN A 33 -9.89 2.99 -2.71
C GLN A 33 -8.67 3.65 -2.06
N ILE A 34 -7.49 3.54 -2.69
CA ILE A 34 -6.25 4.20 -2.23
C ILE A 34 -6.45 5.72 -2.21
N GLU A 35 -6.89 6.30 -3.33
CA GLU A 35 -7.12 7.75 -3.44
C GLU A 35 -8.16 8.24 -2.43
N ALA A 36 -9.26 7.51 -2.22
CA ALA A 36 -10.28 7.89 -1.25
C ALA A 36 -9.77 7.90 0.20
N ILE A 37 -8.88 6.96 0.55
CA ILE A 37 -8.23 6.92 1.87
C ILE A 37 -7.24 8.08 2.04
N LEU A 38 -6.41 8.36 1.03
CA LEU A 38 -5.46 9.48 1.06
C LEU A 38 -6.19 10.82 1.26
N LYS A 39 -7.23 11.08 0.46
CA LYS A 39 -8.10 12.26 0.60
C LYS A 39 -8.77 12.36 1.98
N THR A 40 -9.09 11.23 2.61
CA THR A 40 -9.65 11.22 3.97
C THR A 40 -8.58 11.57 5.03
N ARG A 41 -7.32 11.20 4.79
CA ARG A 41 -6.19 11.41 5.71
C ARG A 41 -5.65 12.84 5.70
N GLU A 42 -5.70 13.52 4.56
CA GLU A 42 -5.21 14.88 4.37
C GLU A 42 -5.92 15.94 5.23
N LYS A 43 -6.94 15.56 6.02
CA LYS A 43 -7.74 16.43 6.90
C LYS A 43 -8.38 17.63 6.19
N GLU A 44 -8.28 17.71 4.87
CA GLU A 44 -9.12 18.59 4.09
C GLU A 44 -10.56 18.18 4.37
N ARG A 45 -11.30 19.10 4.99
CA ARG A 45 -12.75 18.96 5.07
C ARG A 45 -13.21 18.85 3.62
N LEU A 46 -13.50 17.63 3.15
CA LEU A 46 -14.07 17.36 1.83
C LEU A 46 -15.21 18.36 1.65
N ARG A 47 -14.97 19.46 0.94
CA ARG A 47 -15.95 20.52 0.79
C ARG A 47 -17.06 19.95 -0.07
N LYS A 48 -18.23 20.60 -0.04
CA LYS A 48 -19.35 20.21 -0.91
C LYS A 48 -18.88 20.30 -2.37
N GLY A 49 -18.52 19.17 -2.97
CA GLY A 49 -18.03 19.10 -4.35
C GLY A 49 -16.68 18.39 -4.55
N ASP A 50 -15.96 18.06 -3.46
CA ASP A 50 -14.59 17.50 -3.51
C ASP A 50 -14.55 15.97 -3.59
N TYR A 51 -15.70 15.35 -3.85
CA TYR A 51 -15.80 13.91 -4.11
C TYR A 51 -15.36 13.60 -5.54
N ILE A 52 -14.13 13.92 -5.89
CA ILE A 52 -13.51 13.58 -7.17
C ILE A 52 -12.54 12.43 -6.89
N LEU A 53 -12.69 11.34 -7.64
CA LEU A 53 -11.73 10.23 -7.66
C LEU A 53 -11.26 10.01 -9.10
N GLY A 54 -9.95 10.09 -9.32
CA GLY A 54 -9.33 10.22 -10.63
C GLY A 54 -9.90 11.43 -11.36
N ASN A 55 -10.43 11.20 -12.57
CA ASN A 55 -11.01 12.27 -13.39
C ASN A 55 -12.54 12.34 -13.30
N ARG A 56 -13.16 11.76 -12.27
CA ARG A 56 -14.63 11.67 -12.17
C ARG A 56 -15.14 12.18 -10.83
N ARG A 57 -16.11 13.11 -10.89
CA ARG A 57 -16.93 13.49 -9.74
C ARG A 57 -17.89 12.35 -9.41
N ILE A 58 -17.95 11.97 -8.14
CA ILE A 58 -18.85 10.96 -7.59
C ILE A 58 -19.74 11.58 -6.50
N SER A 59 -20.82 10.88 -6.14
CA SER A 59 -21.67 11.33 -5.04
C SER A 59 -20.99 11.13 -3.69
N LYS A 60 -21.41 11.92 -2.69
CA LYS A 60 -20.98 11.75 -1.29
C LYS A 60 -21.16 10.31 -0.80
N GLY A 61 -22.33 9.71 -1.07
CA GLY A 61 -22.62 8.32 -0.68
C GLY A 61 -21.72 7.30 -1.38
N ALA A 62 -21.41 7.50 -2.66
CA ALA A 62 -20.47 6.66 -3.38
C ALA A 62 -19.05 6.75 -2.80
N PHE A 63 -18.59 7.96 -2.46
CA PHE A 63 -17.30 8.17 -1.82
C PHE A 63 -17.19 7.42 -0.50
N TYR A 64 -18.16 7.57 0.42
CA TYR A 64 -18.11 6.87 1.70
C TYR A 64 -18.24 5.35 1.57
N ARG A 65 -18.93 4.84 0.55
CA ARG A 65 -18.92 3.40 0.25
C ARG A 65 -17.52 2.92 -0.16
N ILE A 66 -16.83 3.66 -1.02
CA ILE A 66 -15.46 3.34 -1.43
C ILE A 66 -14.51 3.38 -0.21
N VAL A 67 -14.64 4.39 0.65
CA VAL A 67 -13.87 4.46 1.91
C VAL A 67 -14.16 3.27 2.81
N LYS A 68 -15.43 2.87 2.95
CA LYS A 68 -15.80 1.67 3.74
C LYS A 68 -15.13 0.42 3.19
N GLN A 69 -15.23 0.18 1.88
CA GLN A 69 -14.60 -0.97 1.22
C GLN A 69 -13.06 -0.95 1.38
N ALA A 70 -12.45 0.23 1.29
CA ALA A 70 -11.01 0.38 1.51
C ALA A 70 -10.62 -0.03 2.94
N ARG A 71 -11.41 0.38 3.94
CA ARG A 71 -11.19 0.01 5.35
C ARG A 71 -11.39 -1.49 5.59
N GLU A 72 -12.42 -2.09 5.00
CA GLU A 72 -12.68 -3.52 5.06
C GLU A 72 -11.49 -4.32 4.49
N ASN A 73 -10.97 -3.93 3.32
CA ASN A 73 -9.78 -4.58 2.74
C ASN A 73 -8.53 -4.47 3.64
N ILE A 74 -8.32 -3.33 4.31
CA ILE A 74 -7.20 -3.15 5.24
C ILE A 74 -7.38 -4.06 6.46
N GLU A 75 -8.58 -4.10 7.03
CA GLU A 75 -8.92 -4.94 8.18
C GLU A 75 -8.72 -6.43 7.85
N GLU A 76 -9.25 -6.89 6.71
CA GLU A 76 -9.08 -8.26 6.22
C GLU A 76 -7.60 -8.60 5.99
N ALA A 77 -6.81 -7.69 5.41
CA ALA A 77 -5.38 -7.92 5.20
C ALA A 77 -4.63 -8.10 6.53
N ILE A 78 -4.92 -7.27 7.53
CA ILE A 78 -4.32 -7.37 8.87
C ILE A 78 -4.70 -8.69 9.54
N TYR A 79 -5.99 -9.04 9.57
CA TYR A 79 -6.43 -10.30 10.15
C TYR A 79 -5.87 -11.52 9.41
N THR A 80 -5.71 -11.44 8.09
CA THR A 80 -5.10 -12.51 7.29
C THR A 80 -3.64 -12.73 7.70
N ILE A 81 -2.86 -11.67 7.86
CA ILE A 81 -1.47 -11.76 8.35
C ILE A 81 -1.42 -12.41 9.74
N LEU A 82 -2.25 -11.94 10.67
CA LEU A 82 -2.32 -12.49 12.03
C LEU A 82 -2.73 -13.96 12.02
N PHE A 83 -3.71 -14.34 11.20
CA PHE A 83 -4.15 -15.72 11.06
C PHE A 83 -3.04 -16.62 10.49
N MET A 84 -2.29 -16.16 9.49
CA MET A 84 -1.17 -16.91 8.93
C MET A 84 -0.06 -17.14 9.97
N ILE A 85 0.24 -16.16 10.83
CA ILE A 85 1.18 -16.32 11.95
C ILE A 85 0.65 -17.35 12.95
N TYR A 86 -0.63 -17.22 13.34
CA TYR A 86 -1.28 -18.13 14.28
C TYR A 86 -1.27 -19.59 13.78
N GLN A 87 -1.39 -19.80 12.48
CA GLN A 87 -1.32 -21.11 11.84
C GLN A 87 0.11 -21.58 11.53
N ASN A 88 1.15 -20.82 11.93
CA ASN A 88 2.56 -21.08 11.60
C ASN A 88 2.83 -21.20 10.08
N ILE A 89 2.02 -20.54 9.26
CA ILE A 89 2.19 -20.50 7.79
C ILE A 89 3.31 -19.52 7.43
N ILE A 90 3.37 -18.39 8.13
CA ILE A 90 4.48 -17.44 8.09
C ILE A 90 5.02 -17.24 9.50
N THR A 91 6.30 -16.91 9.61
CA THR A 91 7.00 -16.75 10.88
C THR A 91 7.10 -15.29 11.32
N GLU A 92 7.47 -15.05 12.58
CA GLU A 92 7.81 -13.71 13.05
C GLU A 92 8.98 -13.09 12.26
N GLU A 93 9.96 -13.91 11.85
CA GLU A 93 11.11 -13.46 11.04
C GLU A 93 10.68 -12.99 9.65
N ASP A 94 9.69 -13.66 9.04
CA ASP A 94 9.11 -13.26 7.76
C ASP A 94 8.46 -11.89 7.87
N VAL A 95 7.70 -11.65 8.95
CA VAL A 95 7.07 -10.34 9.22
C VAL A 95 8.12 -9.28 9.54
N ALA A 96 9.15 -9.60 10.33
CA ALA A 96 10.24 -8.69 10.65
C ALA A 96 11.00 -8.25 9.38
N THR A 97 11.18 -9.16 8.41
CA THR A 97 11.74 -8.84 7.10
C THR A 97 10.88 -7.82 6.35
N LEU A 98 9.54 -7.98 6.38
CA LEU A 98 8.62 -7.00 5.78
C LEU A 98 8.70 -5.63 6.49
N VAL A 99 8.83 -5.61 7.83
CA VAL A 99 9.00 -4.38 8.61
C VAL A 99 10.30 -3.65 8.26
N ALA A 100 11.37 -4.37 7.93
CA ALA A 100 12.62 -3.75 7.47
C ALA A 100 12.39 -2.90 6.21
N PHE A 101 11.60 -3.39 5.25
CA PHE A 101 11.22 -2.60 4.08
C PHE A 101 10.36 -1.39 4.44
N VAL A 102 9.45 -1.49 5.41
CA VAL A 102 8.68 -0.33 5.90
C VAL A 102 9.60 0.80 6.40
N ASN A 103 10.70 0.45 7.07
CA ASN A 103 11.67 1.45 7.53
C ASN A 103 12.42 2.12 6.36
N LEU A 104 12.76 1.36 5.32
CA LEU A 104 13.38 1.89 4.09
C LEU A 104 12.42 2.85 3.36
N LEU A 105 11.14 2.49 3.26
CA LEU A 105 10.10 3.31 2.63
C LEU A 105 9.83 4.64 3.34
N ARG A 106 10.16 4.74 4.63
CA ARG A 106 10.01 5.99 5.42
C ARG A 106 11.17 6.96 5.25
N THR A 107 12.22 6.60 4.52
CA THR A 107 13.35 7.50 4.26
C THR A 107 13.00 8.50 3.16
N ASN A 108 13.16 9.81 3.43
CA ASN A 108 12.79 10.89 2.50
C ASN A 108 13.72 11.01 1.26
N LYS A 109 14.63 10.05 1.03
CA LYS A 109 15.64 10.08 -0.03
C LYS A 109 15.77 8.71 -0.69
N ILE A 110 14.72 8.31 -1.38
CA ILE A 110 14.75 7.15 -2.27
C ILE A 110 15.08 7.69 -3.67
N ASP A 111 16.26 7.34 -4.17
CA ASP A 111 16.68 7.59 -5.56
C ASP A 111 16.30 6.35 -6.40
N GLU A 112 16.43 6.45 -7.73
CA GLU A 112 16.05 5.36 -8.66
C GLU A 112 16.74 4.02 -8.32
N GLU A 113 18.01 4.06 -7.93
CA GLU A 113 18.77 2.87 -7.55
C GLU A 113 18.18 2.21 -6.29
N LYS A 114 17.89 3.00 -5.24
CA LYS A 114 17.24 2.49 -4.04
C LYS A 114 15.81 2.03 -4.31
N GLU A 115 15.07 2.69 -5.19
CA GLU A 115 13.73 2.24 -5.58
C GLU A 115 13.78 0.83 -6.17
N GLU A 116 14.73 0.56 -7.07
CA GLU A 116 14.88 -0.76 -7.68
C GLU A 116 15.31 -1.83 -6.66
N GLN A 117 16.29 -1.51 -5.81
CA GLN A 117 16.71 -2.40 -4.72
C GLN A 117 15.57 -2.76 -3.77
N ILE A 118 14.68 -1.79 -3.45
CA ILE A 118 13.50 -2.05 -2.63
C ILE A 118 12.53 -2.97 -3.36
N LYS A 119 12.24 -2.73 -4.65
CA LYS A 119 11.33 -3.59 -5.43
C LYS A 119 11.85 -5.02 -5.49
N GLU A 120 13.10 -5.21 -5.87
CA GLU A 120 13.74 -6.53 -5.96
C GLU A 120 13.75 -7.24 -4.60
N GLY A 121 14.16 -6.54 -3.54
CA GLY A 121 14.24 -7.09 -2.20
C GLY A 121 12.87 -7.53 -1.66
N VAL A 122 11.82 -6.74 -1.89
CA VAL A 122 10.44 -7.11 -1.50
C VAL A 122 9.99 -8.35 -2.28
N GLU A 123 10.22 -8.40 -3.59
CA GLU A 123 9.83 -9.57 -4.38
C GLU A 123 10.56 -10.84 -3.95
N GLU A 124 11.86 -10.75 -3.67
CA GLU A 124 12.66 -11.88 -3.20
C GLU A 124 12.18 -12.37 -1.83
N ALA A 125 11.91 -11.46 -0.90
CA ALA A 125 11.35 -11.79 0.41
C ALA A 125 10.01 -12.54 0.29
N ILE A 126 9.08 -12.00 -0.52
CA ILE A 126 7.79 -12.66 -0.78
C ILE A 126 7.98 -14.04 -1.41
N LYS A 127 8.88 -14.17 -2.41
CA LYS A 127 9.19 -15.46 -3.05
C LYS A 127 9.75 -16.47 -2.04
N LYS A 128 10.59 -16.04 -1.10
CA LYS A 128 11.15 -16.89 -0.04
C LYS A 128 10.06 -17.40 0.90
N ILE A 129 9.17 -16.53 1.36
CA ILE A 129 8.02 -16.88 2.22
C ILE A 129 7.14 -17.91 1.51
N ILE A 130 6.76 -17.67 0.25
CA ILE A 130 5.93 -18.59 -0.53
C ILE A 130 6.63 -19.96 -0.73
N LYS A 131 7.94 -19.98 -0.96
CA LYS A 131 8.72 -21.22 -1.07
C LYS A 131 8.71 -22.03 0.23
N GLN A 132 8.78 -21.39 1.40
CA GLN A 132 8.71 -22.09 2.68
C GLN A 132 7.35 -22.77 2.88
N ILE A 133 6.25 -22.06 2.56
CA ILE A 133 4.88 -22.61 2.61
C ILE A 133 4.75 -23.87 1.75
N THR A 134 5.31 -23.85 0.54
CA THR A 134 5.23 -24.99 -0.39
C THR A 134 6.18 -26.15 -0.04
N LYS A 135 7.30 -25.89 0.64
CA LYS A 135 8.25 -26.92 1.07
C LYS A 135 7.77 -27.70 2.29
N ASN A 136 7.14 -27.03 3.27
CA ASN A 136 6.63 -27.67 4.48
C ASN A 136 5.55 -28.73 4.18
N ARG A 137 4.74 -28.54 3.13
CA ARG A 137 3.78 -29.54 2.66
C ARG A 137 4.38 -30.86 2.18
N LYS A 138 5.65 -30.90 1.74
CA LYS A 138 6.27 -32.13 1.24
C LYS A 138 6.79 -33.06 2.34
N HIS A 139 6.91 -32.59 3.58
CA HIS A 139 7.37 -33.41 4.71
C HIS A 139 6.24 -33.94 5.58
N GLU A 140 4.98 -33.53 5.34
CA GLU A 140 3.81 -34.05 6.05
C GLU A 140 3.07 -35.16 5.27
N ILE A 141 3.49 -35.47 4.04
CA ILE A 141 2.87 -36.49 3.16
C ILE A 141 3.83 -37.67 2.88
N SER A 142 4.93 -37.79 3.63
CA SER A 142 5.83 -38.96 3.62
C SER A 142 5.89 -39.60 4.99
#